data_AF-A0A1V2PEE1-F1
#
_entry.id   AF-A0A1V2PEE1-F1
#
_cell.length_a   1.000
_cell.length_b   1.000
_cell.length_c   1.000
_cell.angle_alpha   90.00
_cell.angle_beta   90.00
_cell.angle_gamma   90.00
#
_symmetry.space_group_name_H-M   'P 1'
#
loop_
_entity.id
_entity.type
_entity.pdbx_description
1 polymer ?
#
loop_
_entity_poly.entity_id
_entity_poly.type
_entity_poly.pdbx_seq_one_letter_code
_entity_poly.pdbx_strand_id
1 'polypeptide(L)'
;MPDLAVRRFTRAERLVHQTTLILMAICLATAAAIYFGPIAAAIGRRHVVATVHQWSGILLPAPFLLGLMSRALRLDVRRLNRFTRTDTRWLLGALRRVPHRDQVSGKFNAGQKVFASWLAGAIVVMVFTGLLLWFKFSLSGIPRAGVIAVHDLLAAAITIALAGHAYKAYTSTGG
;
A
#
# COMPACT_ATOMS: atom_id res chain seq x y z
N MET A 1 -33.82 18.03 10.13
CA MET A 1 -32.79 18.53 9.19
C MET A 1 -32.05 17.32 8.65
N PRO A 2 -31.91 17.11 7.33
CA PRO A 2 -31.10 15.99 6.86
C PRO A 2 -29.66 16.29 7.24
N ASP A 3 -29.05 15.40 8.02
CA ASP A 3 -27.61 15.41 8.29
C ASP A 3 -26.89 15.38 6.94
N LEU A 4 -26.38 16.54 6.50
CA LEU A 4 -25.43 16.61 5.41
C LEU A 4 -24.17 15.90 5.90
N ALA A 5 -24.10 14.59 5.71
CA ALA A 5 -22.96 13.77 6.06
C ALA A 5 -21.70 14.42 5.47
N VAL A 6 -20.93 15.08 6.33
CA VAL A 6 -19.73 15.79 5.92
C VAL A 6 -18.78 14.74 5.35
N ARG A 7 -18.57 14.78 4.04
CA ARG A 7 -17.71 13.82 3.34
C ARG A 7 -16.29 13.94 3.90
N ARG A 8 -15.88 12.96 4.72
CA ARG A 8 -14.54 12.87 5.32
C ARG A 8 -13.42 12.93 4.27
N PHE A 9 -13.69 12.41 3.07
CA PHE A 9 -12.79 12.40 1.93
C PHE A 9 -13.44 13.04 0.70
N THR A 10 -12.63 13.72 -0.08
CA THR A 10 -12.99 14.32 -1.38
C THR A 10 -13.08 13.25 -2.48
N ARG A 11 -13.63 13.62 -3.65
CA ARG A 11 -13.67 12.73 -4.82
C ARG A 11 -12.26 12.36 -5.29
N ALA A 12 -11.33 13.31 -5.26
CA ALA A 12 -9.94 13.07 -5.67
C ALA A 12 -9.26 12.02 -4.78
N GLU A 13 -9.37 12.13 -3.46
CA GLU A 13 -8.80 11.16 -2.51
C GLU A 13 -9.36 9.75 -2.72
N ARG A 14 -10.68 9.62 -2.97
CA ARG A 14 -11.31 8.32 -3.26
C ARG A 14 -10.83 7.72 -4.57
N LEU A 15 -10.73 8.51 -5.63
CA LEU A 15 -10.25 8.04 -6.93
C LEU A 15 -8.81 7.55 -6.82
N VAL A 16 -7.93 8.34 -6.21
CA VAL A 16 -6.53 7.95 -5.97
C VAL A 16 -6.47 6.62 -5.21
N HIS A 17 -7.22 6.51 -4.10
CA HIS A 17 -7.25 5.28 -3.32
C HIS A 17 -7.79 4.08 -4.12
N GLN A 18 -8.89 4.24 -4.86
CA GLN A 18 -9.49 3.18 -5.66
C GLN A 18 -8.56 2.72 -6.79
N THR A 19 -7.94 3.65 -7.52
CA THR A 19 -7.00 3.29 -8.59
C THR A 19 -5.75 2.61 -8.04
N THR A 20 -5.19 3.10 -6.93
CA THR A 20 -4.06 2.44 -6.25
C THR A 20 -4.44 1.04 -5.76
N LEU A 21 -5.65 0.87 -5.19
CA LEU A 21 -6.15 -0.44 -4.75
C LEU A 21 -6.25 -1.43 -5.91
N ILE A 22 -6.80 -1.01 -7.06
CA ILE A 22 -6.92 -1.86 -8.25
C ILE A 22 -5.53 -2.26 -8.77
N LEU A 23 -4.62 -1.31 -8.93
CA LEU A 23 -3.25 -1.59 -9.39
C LEU A 23 -2.52 -2.53 -8.44
N MET A 24 -2.63 -2.30 -7.13
CA MET A 24 -2.05 -3.17 -6.11
C MET A 24 -2.64 -4.59 -6.18
N ALA A 25 -3.97 -4.71 -6.26
CA ALA A 25 -4.64 -6.01 -6.35
C ALA A 25 -4.20 -6.80 -7.59
N ILE A 26 -4.11 -6.13 -8.75
CA ILE A 26 -3.58 -6.74 -9.97
C ILE A 26 -2.14 -7.20 -9.75
N CYS A 27 -1.29 -6.33 -9.21
CA CYS A 27 0.14 -6.61 -9.01
C CYS A 27 0.36 -7.82 -8.09
N LEU A 28 -0.42 -7.95 -7.01
CA LEU A 28 -0.38 -9.07 -6.08
C LEU A 28 -0.94 -10.36 -6.69
N ALA A 29 -2.06 -10.28 -7.41
CA ALA A 29 -2.64 -11.44 -8.08
C ALA A 29 -1.69 -12.02 -9.13
N THR A 30 -1.06 -11.15 -9.94
CA THR A 30 -0.06 -11.59 -10.91
C THR A 30 1.23 -12.08 -10.26
N ALA A 31 1.67 -11.49 -9.13
CA ALA A 31 2.82 -11.97 -8.38
C ALA A 31 2.57 -13.40 -7.85
N ALA A 32 1.41 -13.64 -7.25
CA ALA A 32 1.01 -14.98 -6.82
C ALA A 32 0.99 -15.97 -7.99
N ALA A 33 0.42 -15.58 -9.14
CA ALA A 33 0.40 -16.43 -10.32
C ALA A 33 1.81 -16.75 -10.87
N ILE A 34 2.77 -15.84 -10.74
CA ILE A 34 4.16 -16.06 -11.16
C ILE A 34 4.91 -16.96 -10.16
N TYR A 35 4.62 -16.83 -8.87
CA TYR A 35 5.26 -17.56 -7.78
C TYR A 35 4.79 -19.02 -7.71
N PHE A 36 3.49 -19.27 -7.89
CA PHE A 36 2.90 -20.61 -7.83
C PHE A 36 2.86 -21.26 -9.22
N GLY A 37 3.81 -22.16 -9.49
CA GLY A 37 3.94 -22.91 -10.75
C GLY A 37 2.63 -23.52 -11.30
N PRO A 38 1.75 -24.13 -10.50
CA PRO A 38 0.47 -24.66 -10.96
C PRO A 38 -0.49 -23.58 -11.51
N ILE A 39 -0.49 -22.38 -10.91
CA ILE A 39 -1.31 -21.25 -11.38
C ILE A 39 -0.76 -20.73 -12.72
N ALA A 40 0.58 -20.62 -12.85
CA ALA A 40 1.21 -20.24 -14.11
C ALA A 40 0.94 -21.24 -15.24
N ALA A 41 0.92 -22.54 -14.93
CA ALA A 41 0.62 -23.61 -15.89
C ALA A 41 -0.85 -23.58 -16.34
N ALA A 42 -1.78 -23.35 -15.41
CA ALA A 42 -3.21 -23.23 -15.71
C ALA A 42 -3.54 -22.00 -16.59
N ILE A 43 -2.84 -20.88 -16.39
CA ILE A 43 -3.02 -19.68 -17.23
C ILE A 43 -2.42 -19.89 -18.63
N GLY A 44 -1.38 -20.73 -18.76
CA GLY A 44 -0.71 -21.04 -20.04
C GLY A 44 0.03 -19.87 -20.69
N ARG A 45 0.00 -18.66 -20.09
CA ARG A 45 0.52 -17.40 -20.66
C ARG A 45 1.37 -16.62 -19.66
N ARG A 46 2.39 -17.28 -19.09
CA ARG A 46 3.31 -16.68 -18.08
C ARG A 46 3.88 -15.32 -18.51
N HIS A 47 4.20 -15.15 -19.80
CA HIS A 47 4.67 -13.87 -20.34
C HIS A 47 3.65 -12.75 -20.15
N VAL A 48 2.37 -12.98 -20.46
CA VAL A 48 1.30 -11.97 -20.31
C VAL A 48 1.15 -11.57 -18.85
N VAL A 49 1.15 -12.55 -17.94
CA VAL A 49 1.06 -12.31 -16.49
C VAL A 49 2.25 -11.46 -16.00
N ALA A 50 3.46 -11.79 -16.45
CA ALA A 50 4.65 -11.02 -16.12
C ALA A 50 4.59 -9.59 -16.64
N THR A 51 4.14 -9.39 -17.89
CA THR A 51 3.96 -8.05 -18.47
C THR A 51 2.92 -7.24 -17.70
N VAL A 52 1.78 -7.84 -17.34
CA VAL A 52 0.75 -7.15 -16.54
C VAL A 52 1.30 -6.77 -15.15
N HIS A 53 2.00 -7.69 -14.48
CA HIS A 53 2.65 -7.42 -13.19
C HIS A 53 3.60 -6.21 -13.29
N GLN A 54 4.50 -6.25 -14.27
CA GLN A 54 5.50 -5.22 -14.53
C GLN A 54 4.87 -3.83 -14.75
N TRP A 55 3.89 -3.72 -15.65
CA TRP A 55 3.21 -2.46 -15.92
C TRP A 55 2.38 -1.98 -14.72
N SER A 56 1.68 -2.90 -14.02
CA SER A 56 0.93 -2.54 -12.81
C SER A 56 1.85 -2.01 -11.71
N GLY A 57 3.05 -2.59 -11.55
CA GLY A 57 4.05 -2.16 -10.58
C GLY A 57 4.63 -0.79 -10.90
N ILE A 58 5.01 -0.53 -12.16
CA ILE A 58 5.50 0.79 -12.60
C ILE A 58 4.41 1.86 -12.45
N LEU A 59 3.16 1.55 -12.78
CA LEU A 59 2.05 2.51 -12.70
C LEU A 59 1.56 2.75 -11.27
N LEU A 60 1.93 1.90 -10.31
CA LEU A 60 1.45 1.97 -8.93
C LEU A 60 1.65 3.34 -8.23
N PRO A 61 2.75 4.07 -8.43
CA PRO A 61 2.91 5.42 -7.87
C PRO A 61 2.10 6.50 -8.61
N ALA A 62 1.65 6.25 -9.84
CA ALA A 62 1.04 7.27 -10.69
C ALA A 62 -0.24 7.90 -10.11
N PRO A 63 -1.20 7.13 -9.54
CA PRO A 63 -2.38 7.73 -8.92
C PRO A 63 -2.02 8.70 -7.78
N PHE A 64 -1.02 8.36 -6.97
CA PHE A 64 -0.56 9.25 -5.91
C PHE A 64 0.05 10.53 -6.47
N LEU A 65 0.95 10.43 -7.46
CA LEU A 65 1.58 11.58 -8.11
C LEU A 65 0.56 12.51 -8.77
N LEU A 66 -0.40 11.96 -9.51
CA LEU A 66 -1.52 12.73 -10.09
C LEU A 66 -2.39 13.35 -8.99
N GLY A 67 -2.64 12.61 -7.91
CA GLY A 67 -3.38 13.05 -6.75
C GLY A 67 -2.76 14.28 -6.06
N LEU A 68 -1.43 14.46 -6.11
CA LEU A 68 -0.75 15.63 -5.53
C LEU A 68 -1.18 16.95 -6.18
N MET A 69 -1.85 16.94 -7.33
CA MET A 69 -2.47 18.13 -7.91
C MET A 69 -3.66 18.62 -7.07
N SER A 70 -4.30 17.74 -6.30
CA SER A 70 -5.38 18.10 -5.36
C SER A 70 -4.86 18.74 -4.08
N ARG A 71 -5.35 19.95 -3.76
CA ARG A 71 -5.02 20.63 -2.49
C ARG A 71 -5.44 19.82 -1.26
N ALA A 72 -6.58 19.12 -1.35
CA ALA A 72 -7.07 18.27 -0.26
C ALA A 72 -6.11 17.12 0.04
N LEU A 73 -5.67 16.40 -1.00
CA LEU A 73 -4.72 15.30 -0.83
C LEU A 73 -3.37 15.80 -0.29
N ARG A 74 -2.86 16.94 -0.77
CA ARG A 74 -1.61 17.51 -0.22
C ARG A 74 -1.71 17.83 1.28
N LEU A 75 -2.86 18.32 1.74
CA LEU A 75 -3.08 18.59 3.17
C LEU A 75 -3.15 17.29 3.97
N ASP A 76 -3.78 16.25 3.43
CA ASP A 76 -3.84 14.94 4.05
C ASP A 76 -2.47 14.27 4.13
N VAL A 77 -1.67 14.34 3.06
CA VAL A 77 -0.28 13.86 3.05
C VAL A 77 0.56 14.58 4.10
N ARG A 78 0.43 15.91 4.23
CA ARG A 78 1.12 16.67 5.30
C ARG A 78 0.69 16.22 6.69
N ARG A 79 -0.59 15.89 6.89
CA ARG A 79 -1.11 15.36 8.18
C ARG A 79 -0.59 13.95 8.46
N LEU A 80 -0.50 13.10 7.44
CA LEU A 80 0.06 11.74 7.55
C LEU A 80 1.54 11.76 7.90
N ASN A 81 2.31 12.66 7.29
CA ASN A 81 3.75 12.79 7.52
C ASN A 81 4.13 13.49 8.84
N ARG A 82 3.15 14.05 9.57
CA ARG A 82 3.40 14.74 10.84
C ARG A 82 3.06 13.85 12.03
N PHE A 83 4.08 13.32 12.68
CA PHE A 83 3.96 12.61 13.96
C PHE A 83 4.03 13.59 15.14
N THR A 84 3.12 13.41 16.10
CA THR A 84 2.95 14.26 17.27
C THR A 84 3.00 13.42 18.55
N ARG A 85 3.11 14.06 19.73
CA ARG A 85 3.08 13.35 21.03
C ARG A 85 1.79 12.55 21.23
N THR A 86 0.67 12.99 20.64
CA THR A 86 -0.59 12.24 20.66
C THR A 86 -0.48 10.94 19.87
N ASP A 87 0.27 10.92 18.77
CA ASP A 87 0.51 9.69 18.00
C ASP A 87 1.36 8.68 18.79
N THR A 88 2.39 9.16 19.49
CA THR A 88 3.20 8.29 20.38
C THR A 88 2.35 7.69 21.51
N ARG A 89 1.49 8.49 22.16
CA ARG A 89 0.57 7.98 23.19
C ARG A 89 -0.41 6.96 22.63
N TRP A 90 -0.92 7.19 21.43
CA TRP A 90 -1.78 6.25 20.72
C TRP A 90 -1.07 4.92 20.46
N LEU A 91 0.17 4.95 19.95
CA LEU A 91 0.95 3.73 19.69
C LEU A 91 1.23 2.96 20.99
N LEU A 92 1.64 3.64 22.06
CA LEU A 92 1.84 3.01 23.36
C LEU A 92 0.54 2.41 23.92
N GLY A 93 -0.59 3.12 23.76
CA GLY A 93 -1.91 2.62 24.13
C GLY A 93 -2.30 1.37 23.34
N ALA A 94 -2.02 1.33 22.04
CA ALA A 94 -2.24 0.16 21.20
C ALA A 94 -1.38 -1.05 21.64
N LEU A 95 -0.11 -0.83 21.98
CA LEU A 95 0.77 -1.87 22.55
C LEU A 95 0.21 -2.41 23.88
N ARG A 96 -0.37 -1.54 24.70
CA ARG A 96 -1.04 -1.89 25.96
C ARG A 96 -2.48 -2.39 25.80
N ARG A 97 -2.95 -2.61 24.56
CA ARG A 97 -4.31 -3.07 24.22
C ARG A 97 -5.42 -2.18 24.78
N VAL A 98 -5.18 -0.88 24.91
CA VAL A 98 -6.21 0.10 25.30
C VAL A 98 -7.32 0.12 24.24
N PRO A 99 -8.61 0.05 24.61
CA PRO A 99 -9.71 0.06 23.64
C PRO A 99 -9.65 1.28 22.72
N HIS A 100 -9.93 1.11 21.43
CA HIS A 100 -9.82 2.20 20.44
C HIS A 100 -10.71 3.41 20.76
N ARG A 101 -11.87 3.19 21.39
CA ARG A 101 -12.79 4.26 21.84
C ARG A 101 -12.17 5.20 22.88
N ASP A 102 -11.19 4.71 23.64
CA ASP A 102 -10.53 5.45 24.72
C ASP A 102 -9.23 6.13 24.22
N GLN A 103 -8.91 5.99 22.93
CA GLN A 103 -7.72 6.56 22.33
C GLN A 103 -8.05 7.81 21.50
N VAL A 104 -7.40 8.93 21.84
CA VAL A 104 -7.55 10.20 21.10
C VAL A 104 -6.83 10.11 19.75
N SER A 105 -7.53 10.41 18.66
CA SER A 105 -6.93 10.50 17.32
C SER A 105 -7.48 11.68 16.51
N GLY A 106 -6.66 12.21 15.59
CA GLY A 106 -7.10 13.23 14.64
C GLY A 106 -7.82 12.61 13.43
N LYS A 107 -7.84 13.32 12.29
CA LYS A 107 -8.40 12.78 11.02
C LYS A 107 -7.81 11.40 10.66
N PHE A 108 -6.54 11.16 11.01
CA PHE A 108 -5.86 9.87 10.89
C PHE A 108 -5.28 9.48 12.25
N ASN A 109 -5.47 8.22 12.65
CA ASN A 109 -4.82 7.68 13.84
C ASN A 109 -3.34 7.32 13.55
N ALA A 110 -2.55 7.11 14.61
CA ALA A 110 -1.11 6.85 14.44
C ALA A 110 -0.83 5.55 13.68
N GLY A 111 -1.67 4.52 13.82
CA GLY A 111 -1.57 3.29 13.04
C GLY A 111 -1.74 3.52 11.54
N GLN A 112 -2.70 4.36 11.13
CA GLN A 112 -2.88 4.76 9.73
C GLN A 112 -1.68 5.54 9.19
N LYS A 113 -1.07 6.41 10.01
CA LYS A 113 0.15 7.15 9.63
C LYS A 113 1.32 6.21 9.41
N VAL A 114 1.59 5.30 10.37
CA VAL A 114 2.65 4.30 10.25
C VAL A 114 2.45 3.44 9.02
N PHE A 115 1.24 2.92 8.82
CA PHE A 115 0.91 2.10 7.66
C PHE A 115 1.11 2.86 6.34
N ALA A 116 0.62 4.10 6.24
CA ALA A 116 0.78 4.91 5.03
C ALA A 116 2.24 5.21 4.72
N SER A 117 3.04 5.61 5.72
CA SER A 117 4.46 5.89 5.55
C SER A 117 5.27 4.65 5.18
N TRP A 118 5.02 3.52 5.87
CA TRP A 118 5.68 2.26 5.57
C TRP A 118 5.33 1.75 4.17
N LEU A 119 4.04 1.77 3.79
CA LEU A 119 3.58 1.32 2.48
C LEU A 119 4.15 2.20 1.36
N ALA A 120 4.22 3.52 1.56
CA ALA A 120 4.84 4.43 0.59
C ALA A 120 6.32 4.10 0.36
N GLY A 121 7.09 3.88 1.43
CA GLY A 121 8.48 3.43 1.32
C GLY A 121 8.61 2.07 0.66
N ALA A 122 7.74 1.12 1.02
CA ALA A 122 7.72 -0.21 0.44
C ALA A 122 7.46 -0.17 -1.08
N ILE A 123 6.50 0.64 -1.55
CA ILE A 123 6.23 0.83 -2.98
C ILE A 123 7.46 1.32 -3.73
N VAL A 124 8.22 2.28 -3.18
CA VAL A 124 9.46 2.77 -3.81
C VAL A 124 10.48 1.64 -3.97
N VAL A 125 10.70 0.85 -2.91
CA VAL A 125 11.62 -0.31 -2.95
C VAL A 125 11.12 -1.38 -3.94
N MET A 126 9.82 -1.65 -3.98
CA MET A 126 9.21 -2.62 -4.91
C MET A 126 9.37 -2.19 -6.37
N VAL A 127 9.14 -0.91 -6.69
CA VAL A 127 9.37 -0.38 -8.05
C VAL A 127 10.85 -0.49 -8.42
N PHE A 128 11.75 -0.08 -7.52
CA PHE A 128 13.19 -0.14 -7.78
C PHE A 128 13.68 -1.58 -8.02
N THR A 129 13.36 -2.50 -7.11
CA THR A 129 13.72 -3.92 -7.25
C THR A 129 13.06 -4.56 -8.47
N GLY A 130 11.79 -4.23 -8.76
CA GLY A 130 11.08 -4.70 -9.95
C GLY A 130 11.74 -4.25 -11.25
N LEU A 131 12.20 -3.00 -11.32
CA LEU A 131 12.94 -2.48 -12.48
C LEU A 131 14.28 -3.21 -12.69
N LEU A 132 15.03 -3.45 -11.61
CA LEU A 132 16.28 -4.23 -11.69
C LEU A 132 16.02 -5.65 -12.21
N LEU A 133 14.94 -6.30 -11.77
CA LEU A 133 14.58 -7.65 -12.21
C LEU A 133 14.09 -7.67 -13.67
N TRP A 134 13.28 -6.68 -14.08
CA TRP A 134 12.73 -6.57 -15.43
C TRP A 134 13.83 -6.35 -16.46
N PHE A 135 14.65 -5.31 -16.30
CA PHE A 135 15.71 -4.97 -17.25
C PHE A 135 16.96 -5.85 -17.09
N LYS A 136 16.94 -6.80 -16.15
CA LYS A 136 18.08 -7.66 -15.81
C LYS A 136 19.35 -6.86 -15.50
N PHE A 137 19.20 -5.65 -14.97
CA PHE A 137 20.34 -4.84 -14.56
C PHE A 137 21.11 -5.56 -13.45
N SER A 138 22.41 -5.67 -13.63
CA SER A 138 23.32 -6.09 -12.58
C SER A 138 24.00 -4.84 -12.05
N LEU A 139 23.66 -4.45 -10.82
CA LEU A 139 24.48 -3.47 -10.10
C LEU A 139 25.73 -4.19 -9.64
N SER A 140 26.92 -3.69 -10.02
CA SER A 140 28.18 -4.25 -9.55
C SER A 140 28.17 -4.29 -8.02
N GLY A 141 28.29 -5.49 -7.44
CA GLY A 141 28.23 -5.71 -5.98
C GLY A 141 26.87 -6.10 -5.39
N ILE A 142 25.76 -6.10 -6.15
CA ILE A 142 24.45 -6.58 -5.66
C ILE A 142 24.07 -7.87 -6.40
N PRO A 143 24.08 -9.04 -5.73
CA PRO A 143 23.69 -10.29 -6.37
C PRO A 143 22.21 -10.28 -6.73
N ARG A 144 21.86 -10.79 -7.92
CA ARG A 144 20.46 -10.91 -8.38
C ARG A 144 19.57 -11.65 -7.37
N ALA A 145 20.11 -12.67 -6.71
CA ALA A 145 19.42 -13.40 -5.65
C ALA A 145 18.99 -12.49 -4.48
N GLY A 146 19.82 -11.51 -4.11
CA GLY A 146 19.47 -10.51 -3.09
C GLY A 146 18.32 -9.61 -3.54
N VAL A 147 18.31 -9.19 -4.80
CA VAL A 147 17.19 -8.39 -5.36
C VAL A 147 15.88 -9.19 -5.34
N ILE A 148 15.92 -10.46 -5.75
CA ILE A 148 14.76 -11.37 -5.70
C ILE A 148 14.27 -11.51 -4.25
N ALA A 149 15.16 -11.81 -3.31
CA ALA A 149 14.81 -11.98 -1.91
C ALA A 149 14.15 -10.73 -1.32
N VAL A 150 14.70 -9.54 -1.57
CA VAL A 150 14.11 -8.27 -1.10
C VAL A 150 12.74 -8.05 -1.72
N HIS A 151 12.59 -8.29 -3.03
CA HIS A 151 11.32 -8.11 -3.72
C HIS A 151 10.23 -9.07 -3.19
N ASP A 152 10.56 -10.35 -3.04
CA ASP A 152 9.61 -11.38 -2.62
C ASP A 152 9.23 -11.24 -1.15
N LEU A 153 10.20 -11.00 -0.25
CA LEU A 153 9.93 -10.78 1.17
C LEU A 153 9.08 -9.53 1.39
N LEU A 154 9.36 -8.45 0.65
CA LEU A 154 8.60 -7.21 0.76
C LEU A 154 7.19 -7.37 0.15
N ALA A 155 7.04 -8.11 -0.96
CA ALA A 155 5.73 -8.46 -1.52
C ALA A 155 4.88 -9.26 -0.51
N ALA A 156 5.48 -10.24 0.18
CA ALA A 156 4.81 -11.00 1.22
C ALA A 156 4.40 -10.10 2.40
N ALA A 157 5.29 -9.23 2.87
CA ALA A 157 4.99 -8.28 3.94
C ALA A 157 3.85 -7.31 3.56
N ILE A 158 3.87 -6.77 2.33
CA ILE A 158 2.79 -5.91 1.79
C ILE A 158 1.47 -6.68 1.78
N THR A 159 1.46 -7.92 1.30
CA THR A 159 0.26 -8.76 1.26
C THR A 159 -0.35 -8.93 2.64
N ILE A 160 0.46 -9.29 3.64
CA ILE A 160 0.02 -9.45 5.03
C ILE A 160 -0.50 -8.12 5.60
N ALA A 161 0.23 -7.02 5.39
CA ALA A 161 -0.16 -5.71 5.90
C ALA A 161 -1.47 -5.21 5.28
N LEU A 162 -1.67 -5.40 3.97
CA LEU A 162 -2.90 -5.04 3.28
C LEU A 162 -4.08 -5.90 3.73
N ALA A 163 -3.88 -7.20 3.94
CA ALA A 163 -4.92 -8.08 4.50
C ALA A 163 -5.37 -7.60 5.89
N GLY A 164 -4.42 -7.28 6.77
CA GLY A 164 -4.71 -6.70 8.09
C GLY A 164 -5.41 -5.34 8.01
N HIS A 165 -5.05 -4.49 7.05
CA HIS A 165 -5.71 -3.21 6.80
C HIS A 165 -7.16 -3.40 6.33
N ALA A 166 -7.39 -4.29 5.36
CA ALA A 166 -8.70 -4.60 4.83
C ALA A 166 -9.63 -5.21 5.90
N TYR A 167 -9.11 -6.12 6.73
CA TYR A 167 -9.85 -6.69 7.85
C TYR A 167 -10.34 -5.60 8.82
N LYS A 168 -9.46 -4.67 9.24
CA LYS A 168 -9.84 -3.54 10.10
C LYS A 168 -10.88 -2.62 9.48
N ALA A 169 -10.79 -2.37 8.17
CA ALA A 169 -11.77 -1.57 7.44
C ALA A 169 -13.15 -2.25 7.40
N TYR A 170 -13.17 -3.57 7.19
CA TYR A 170 -14.40 -4.35 7.19
C TYR A 170 -15.08 -4.35 8.57
N THR A 171 -14.34 -4.66 9.64
CA THR A 171 -14.88 -4.71 11.00
C THR A 171 -15.33 -3.34 11.54
N SER A 172 -14.89 -2.23 10.94
CA SER A 172 -15.33 -0.89 11.34
C SER A 172 -16.56 -0.39 10.58
N THR A 173 -16.99 -1.10 9.54
CA THR A 173 -18.21 -0.78 8.75
C THR A 173 -19.40 -1.65 9.16
N GLY A 174 -19.17 -2.80 9.79
CA GLY A 174 -20.20 -3.76 10.22
C GLY A 174 -20.62 -3.66 11.70
N GLY A 175 -20.69 -2.45 12.27
CA GLY A 175 -21.10 -2.21 13.67
C GLY A 175 -22.11 -1.09 13.77
#